data_AF-A0A2D5B2D8-F1
#
_entry.id   AF-A0A2D5B2D8-F1
#
_cell.length_a   1.000
_cell.length_b   1.000
_cell.length_c   1.000
_cell.angle_alpha   90.00
_cell.angle_beta   90.00
_cell.angle_gamma   90.00
#
_symmetry.space_group_name_H-M   'P 1'
#
loop_
_entity.id
_entity.type
_entity.pdbx_description
1 polymer ?
#
loop_
_entity_poly.entity_id
_entity_poly.type
_entity_poly.pdbx_seq_one_letter_code
_entity_poly.pdbx_strand_id
1 'polypeptide(L)'
;MKRRVRQIDIVTESRFMPPWLPAGGAKPFANDRSLTQAEIDLFATWIAAGAPEGDPQKLPELPKWERGWQLGKPDIELSMETFVVPEEGLDVYRNFVIRSPVERDTWVRSVEFRPDNRLVLHHLVLFVDDTGTARALDDRDPQPGYTGMDIGNLRIPGGQFVTWLPGKVPTEGEEDIAFLLRPHTDIVLQLHLRPSGRPEPIQVRLGLFEAETPPTRFPMTIRMWSRDIDIPAGVKDFLVEARYQLPVDLQVLGVYPHAHYLGDDLRGYAKPPGGDELHLIDIPAWDFNWQEEYFYSEPLFLPAGTELSIRYLFDNTADNLLNPFSPPQRVVHGFESSDEMAELLLSVLPSEEDRPILWDHFERFAWDLDLSNYERHAAEDPDDPSWHHEIATYCMRLGRTEEAIRRYELLCEAAPDQARPLQRLGQARLAHGDLEGCLRDLRRALELDPSLLRARLYLGQALLKLDRTEEAIEAFHEVLDRDPGHPMALSRLGEIQVARGNTKRGRELFEKALARNPQFDRALIGLGSLALAEGRAVQAGEFASRVLYADPAHATAHNLYGRAFEDQKKLEEALRHLELALRFDPAEPAFARDLERVRRAR
;
A
#
# COMPACT_ATOMS: atom_id res chain seq x y z
N MET A 1 27.66 -35.81 12.32
CA MET A 1 26.43 -35.66 13.14
C MET A 1 26.68 -35.44 14.64
N LYS A 2 27.49 -36.26 15.33
CA LYS A 2 27.64 -36.21 16.81
C LYS A 2 27.89 -34.83 17.45
N ARG A 3 28.53 -33.88 16.76
CA ARG A 3 28.80 -32.52 17.28
C ARG A 3 27.56 -31.64 17.51
N ARG A 4 26.43 -31.91 16.84
CA ARG A 4 25.22 -31.08 16.92
C ARG A 4 24.03 -31.77 17.57
N VAL A 5 24.16 -33.04 17.95
CA VAL A 5 23.08 -33.86 18.55
C VAL A 5 22.45 -33.16 19.75
N ARG A 6 23.28 -32.69 20.70
CA ARG A 6 22.81 -31.93 21.87
C ARG A 6 22.16 -30.59 21.51
N GLN A 7 22.64 -29.94 20.46
CA GLN A 7 22.05 -28.68 20.01
C GLN A 7 20.67 -28.93 19.42
N ILE A 8 20.51 -29.97 18.60
CA ILE A 8 19.21 -30.39 18.04
C ILE A 8 18.23 -30.63 19.17
N ASP A 9 18.61 -31.44 20.17
CA ASP A 9 17.79 -31.74 21.35
C ASP A 9 17.24 -30.47 22.02
N ILE A 10 18.15 -29.56 22.40
CA ILE A 10 17.82 -28.32 23.11
C ILE A 10 16.86 -27.46 22.29
N VAL A 11 17.16 -27.22 21.00
CA VAL A 11 16.37 -26.29 20.19
C VAL A 11 15.03 -26.87 19.78
N THR A 12 14.90 -28.19 19.62
CA THR A 12 13.61 -28.83 19.33
C THR A 12 12.75 -28.96 20.58
N GLU A 13 13.34 -29.32 21.73
CA GLU A 13 12.62 -29.45 23.00
C GLU A 13 12.09 -28.09 23.47
N SER A 14 12.90 -27.02 23.34
CA SER A 14 12.48 -25.67 23.69
C SER A 14 11.61 -24.99 22.62
N ARG A 15 11.29 -25.69 21.51
CA ARG A 15 10.58 -25.15 20.32
C ARG A 15 11.23 -23.89 19.73
N PHE A 16 12.52 -23.69 19.98
CA PHE A 16 13.28 -22.58 19.41
C PHE A 16 13.53 -22.81 17.91
N MET A 17 13.70 -24.06 17.49
CA MET A 17 13.81 -24.43 16.08
C MET A 17 12.93 -25.64 15.73
N PRO A 18 12.28 -25.65 14.56
CA PRO A 18 12.17 -24.51 13.65
C PRO A 18 11.27 -23.40 14.26
N PRO A 19 11.61 -22.12 14.06
CA PRO A 19 10.91 -21.02 14.69
C PRO A 19 9.50 -20.90 14.12
N TRP A 20 8.52 -20.84 15.02
CA TRP A 20 7.11 -20.71 14.71
C TRP A 20 6.40 -20.06 15.89
N LEU A 21 5.99 -18.79 15.72
CA LEU A 21 5.39 -18.00 16.79
C LEU A 21 3.91 -18.32 17.08
N PRO A 22 3.06 -18.57 16.06
CA PRO A 22 1.64 -18.79 16.32
C PRO A 22 1.39 -20.07 17.10
N ALA A 23 0.64 -19.95 18.20
CA ALA A 23 0.07 -21.08 18.90
C ALA A 23 -1.16 -21.66 18.16
N GLY A 24 -1.78 -20.86 17.28
CA GLY A 24 -2.89 -21.30 16.44
C GLY A 24 -3.53 -20.16 15.64
N GLY A 25 -4.60 -20.52 14.94
CA GLY A 25 -5.45 -19.62 14.16
C GLY A 25 -6.76 -20.31 13.80
N ALA A 26 -7.68 -19.57 13.18
CA ALA A 26 -9.03 -20.05 12.84
C ALA A 26 -8.99 -21.22 11.85
N LYS A 27 -7.91 -21.33 11.09
CA LYS A 27 -7.59 -22.46 10.21
C LYS A 27 -6.08 -22.80 10.32
N PRO A 28 -5.67 -24.02 9.95
CA PRO A 28 -4.26 -24.38 9.87
C PRO A 28 -3.51 -23.50 8.87
N PHE A 29 -2.25 -23.17 9.15
CA PHE A 29 -1.40 -22.40 8.25
C PHE A 29 -0.65 -23.32 7.27
N ALA A 30 -0.60 -22.95 6.00
CA ALA A 30 0.09 -23.68 4.94
C ALA A 30 1.61 -23.72 5.13
N ASN A 31 2.17 -22.67 5.74
CA ASN A 31 3.59 -22.54 6.03
C ASN A 31 3.98 -22.96 7.45
N ASP A 32 3.09 -23.66 8.18
CA ASP A 32 3.39 -24.22 9.50
C ASP A 32 4.56 -25.20 9.40
N ARG A 33 5.66 -24.82 10.02
CA ARG A 33 6.90 -25.61 10.07
C ARG A 33 7.12 -26.26 11.43
N SER A 34 6.20 -26.09 12.38
CA SER A 34 6.35 -26.56 13.74
C SER A 34 6.48 -28.08 13.79
N LEU A 35 7.21 -28.56 14.79
CA LEU A 35 7.30 -29.99 15.07
C LEU A 35 6.14 -30.40 15.99
N THR A 36 5.46 -31.47 15.61
CA THR A 36 4.52 -32.17 16.47
C THR A 36 5.26 -32.74 17.68
N GLN A 37 4.55 -32.99 18.78
CA GLN A 37 5.18 -33.59 19.96
C GLN A 37 5.79 -34.97 19.64
N ALA A 38 5.15 -35.75 18.77
CA ALA A 38 5.66 -37.05 18.35
C ALA A 38 7.00 -36.95 17.57
N GLU A 39 7.17 -35.91 16.77
CA GLU A 39 8.42 -35.65 16.05
C GLU A 39 9.54 -35.18 17.00
N ILE A 40 9.21 -34.35 17.99
CA ILE A 40 10.15 -33.95 19.05
C ILE A 40 10.59 -35.18 19.85
N ASP A 41 9.64 -36.01 20.27
CA ASP A 41 9.91 -37.25 21.02
C ASP A 41 10.74 -38.24 20.19
N LEU A 42 10.56 -38.25 18.86
CA LEU A 42 11.36 -39.05 17.94
C LEU A 42 12.83 -38.59 17.94
N PHE A 43 13.09 -37.28 17.90
CA PHE A 43 14.46 -36.76 18.04
C PHE A 43 15.05 -37.17 19.39
N ALA A 44 14.34 -36.94 20.49
CA ALA A 44 14.82 -37.30 21.83
C ALA A 44 15.14 -38.81 21.94
N THR A 45 14.27 -39.67 21.40
CA THR A 45 14.47 -41.13 21.37
C THR A 45 15.69 -41.52 20.53
N TRP A 46 15.83 -40.95 19.34
CA TRP A 46 16.98 -41.18 18.46
C TRP A 46 18.29 -40.75 19.12
N ILE A 47 18.29 -39.60 19.80
CA ILE A 47 19.44 -39.07 20.54
C ILE A 47 19.81 -39.98 21.71
N ALA A 48 18.83 -40.40 22.51
CA ALA A 48 19.02 -41.32 23.63
C ALA A 48 19.59 -42.68 23.19
N ALA A 49 19.23 -43.15 21.99
CA ALA A 49 19.78 -44.35 21.38
C ALA A 49 21.21 -44.18 20.83
N GLY A 50 21.84 -43.01 21.01
CA GLY A 50 23.20 -42.71 20.54
C GLY A 50 23.25 -42.15 19.12
N ALA A 51 22.13 -41.63 18.61
CA ALA A 51 21.97 -41.09 17.26
C ALA A 51 22.43 -42.07 16.16
N PRO A 52 21.93 -43.32 16.14
CA PRO A 52 22.31 -44.31 15.15
C PRO A 52 21.90 -43.87 13.75
N GLU A 53 22.71 -44.19 12.75
CA GLU A 53 22.32 -43.97 11.35
C GLU A 53 21.10 -44.85 11.00
N GLY A 54 20.15 -44.30 10.25
CA GLY A 54 18.99 -45.04 9.76
C GLY A 54 19.37 -46.08 8.70
N ASP A 55 18.40 -46.90 8.27
CA ASP A 55 18.60 -47.86 7.19
C ASP A 55 19.00 -47.12 5.90
N PRO A 56 20.21 -47.36 5.34
CA PRO A 56 20.65 -46.69 4.12
C PRO A 56 19.75 -46.95 2.91
N GLN A 57 18.96 -48.03 2.90
CA GLN A 57 18.00 -48.32 1.85
C GLN A 57 16.73 -47.46 1.93
N LYS A 58 16.49 -46.82 3.08
CA LYS A 58 15.36 -45.92 3.35
C LYS A 58 15.78 -44.45 3.41
N LEU A 59 17.00 -44.13 2.98
CA LEU A 59 17.43 -42.74 2.83
C LEU A 59 16.44 -42.03 1.90
N PRO A 60 15.72 -40.99 2.38
CA PRO A 60 14.91 -40.18 1.47
C PRO A 60 15.84 -39.53 0.45
N GLU A 61 15.30 -39.18 -0.71
CA GLU A 61 16.05 -38.40 -1.68
C GLU A 61 16.49 -37.09 -1.00
N LEU A 62 17.81 -36.84 -0.96
CA LEU A 62 18.33 -35.64 -0.32
C LEU A 62 17.72 -34.41 -1.01
N PRO A 63 17.36 -33.35 -0.25
CA PRO A 63 16.85 -32.14 -0.85
C PRO A 63 17.84 -31.63 -1.91
N LYS A 64 17.33 -31.39 -3.12
CA LYS A 64 18.12 -30.76 -4.18
C LYS A 64 18.16 -29.27 -3.89
N TRP A 65 19.22 -28.85 -3.20
CA TRP A 65 19.50 -27.44 -3.00
C TRP A 65 19.96 -26.84 -4.32
N GLU A 66 19.03 -26.26 -5.08
CA GLU A 66 19.38 -25.52 -6.27
C GLU A 66 20.28 -24.35 -5.88
N ARG A 67 21.48 -24.27 -6.47
CA ARG A 67 22.34 -23.08 -6.36
C ARG A 67 21.77 -21.90 -7.17
N GLY A 68 20.69 -22.12 -7.91
CA GLY A 68 20.02 -21.18 -8.80
C GLY A 68 18.75 -20.60 -8.19
N TRP A 69 17.74 -20.45 -9.05
CA TRP A 69 16.40 -20.00 -8.74
C TRP A 69 15.54 -21.22 -8.39
N GLN A 70 14.93 -21.25 -7.21
CA GLN A 70 14.17 -22.40 -6.71
C GLN A 70 12.84 -22.60 -7.43
N LEU A 71 12.23 -21.52 -7.94
CA LEU A 71 11.00 -21.58 -8.75
C LEU A 71 11.28 -21.92 -10.23
N GLY A 72 12.51 -22.29 -10.57
CA GLY A 72 12.96 -22.46 -11.94
C GLY A 72 13.50 -21.16 -12.56
N LYS A 73 13.78 -21.17 -13.86
CA LYS A 73 14.37 -20.01 -14.53
C LYS A 73 13.35 -18.85 -14.59
N PRO A 74 13.66 -17.66 -14.06
CA PRO A 74 12.77 -16.51 -14.16
C PRO A 74 12.70 -15.98 -15.59
N ASP A 75 11.57 -15.36 -15.93
CA ASP A 75 11.35 -14.69 -17.20
C ASP A 75 12.13 -13.37 -17.26
N ILE A 76 12.20 -12.66 -16.12
CA ILE A 76 12.95 -11.41 -15.96
C ILE A 76 13.85 -11.52 -14.73
N GLU A 77 15.16 -11.37 -14.91
CA GLU A 77 16.14 -11.27 -13.83
C GLU A 77 16.62 -9.82 -13.68
N LEU A 78 16.54 -9.31 -12.46
CA LEU A 78 16.94 -7.96 -12.10
C LEU A 78 17.88 -7.98 -10.90
N SER A 79 18.59 -6.87 -10.69
CA SER A 79 19.47 -6.68 -9.54
C SER A 79 19.44 -5.23 -9.08
N MET A 80 19.46 -5.03 -7.77
CA MET A 80 19.81 -3.73 -7.21
C MET A 80 21.31 -3.43 -7.38
N GLU A 81 21.67 -2.16 -7.23
CA GLU A 81 23.05 -1.74 -7.04
C GLU A 81 23.60 -2.25 -5.70
N THR A 82 24.91 -2.51 -5.65
CA THR A 82 25.55 -2.96 -4.41
C THR A 82 25.57 -1.83 -3.39
N PHE A 83 25.11 -2.13 -2.17
CA PHE A 83 25.19 -1.24 -1.03
C PHE A 83 26.17 -1.79 0.01
N VAL A 84 26.87 -0.91 0.72
CA VAL A 84 27.74 -1.31 1.83
C VAL A 84 27.07 -0.91 3.13
N VAL A 85 26.61 -1.90 3.89
CA VAL A 85 26.07 -1.71 5.23
C VAL A 85 27.18 -1.19 6.13
N PRO A 86 26.95 -0.12 6.92
CA PRO A 86 27.95 0.39 7.84
C PRO A 86 28.31 -0.65 8.92
N GLU A 87 29.48 -0.47 9.55
CA GLU A 87 29.96 -1.38 10.59
C GLU A 87 29.17 -1.30 11.89
N GLU A 88 28.80 -0.08 12.28
CA GLU A 88 28.11 0.26 13.52
C GLU A 88 26.95 1.21 13.20
N GLY A 89 26.02 1.32 14.14
CA GLY A 89 24.85 2.19 14.04
C GLY A 89 23.57 1.47 14.40
N LEU A 90 22.46 2.19 14.24
CA LEU A 90 21.12 1.61 14.29
C LEU A 90 20.86 0.78 13.03
N ASP A 91 19.73 0.09 13.04
CA ASP A 91 19.18 -0.55 11.85
C ASP A 91 19.07 0.45 10.70
N VAL A 92 19.34 -0.01 9.48
CA VAL A 92 19.33 0.81 8.26
C VAL A 92 18.17 0.39 7.38
N TYR A 93 17.22 1.30 7.18
CA TYR A 93 16.16 1.16 6.19
C TYR A 93 16.52 1.88 4.91
N ARG A 94 16.59 1.13 3.81
CA ARG A 94 17.02 1.67 2.51
C ARG A 94 16.18 1.14 1.35
N ASN A 95 15.77 2.05 0.47
CA ASN A 95 14.89 1.79 -0.66
C ASN A 95 15.68 1.84 -1.97
N PHE A 96 15.83 0.72 -2.67
CA PHE A 96 16.56 0.64 -3.93
C PHE A 96 15.61 0.66 -5.11
N VAL A 97 15.82 1.59 -6.05
CA VAL A 97 14.96 1.76 -7.23
C VAL A 97 15.55 0.99 -8.41
N ILE A 98 14.76 0.06 -8.96
CA ILE A 98 15.13 -0.74 -10.13
C ILE A 98 14.15 -0.42 -11.25
N ARG A 99 14.67 0.01 -12.39
CA ARG A 99 13.85 0.25 -13.57
C ARG A 99 13.29 -1.06 -14.12
N SER A 100 11.97 -1.18 -14.23
CA SER A 100 11.39 -2.34 -14.89
C SER A 100 11.77 -2.36 -16.38
N PRO A 101 12.26 -3.49 -16.92
CA PRO A 101 12.64 -3.61 -18.32
C PRO A 101 11.44 -3.89 -19.25
N VAL A 102 10.23 -4.03 -18.70
CA VAL A 102 9.06 -4.44 -19.47
C VAL A 102 8.66 -3.36 -20.49
N GLU A 103 8.47 -3.79 -21.73
CA GLU A 103 8.01 -2.92 -22.84
C GLU A 103 6.50 -3.06 -23.11
N ARG A 104 5.85 -3.99 -22.40
CA ARG A 104 4.40 -4.24 -22.44
C ARG A 104 3.86 -4.46 -21.03
N ASP A 105 2.54 -4.35 -20.88
CA ASP A 105 1.83 -4.81 -19.69
C ASP A 105 2.16 -6.28 -19.43
N THR A 106 2.75 -6.54 -18.27
CA THR A 106 3.30 -7.85 -17.87
C THR A 106 2.72 -8.24 -16.52
N TRP A 107 2.03 -9.38 -16.46
CA TRP A 107 1.45 -9.91 -15.24
C TRP A 107 2.49 -10.78 -14.53
N VAL A 108 2.80 -10.46 -13.28
CA VAL A 108 3.77 -11.20 -12.47
C VAL A 108 3.03 -12.00 -11.43
N ARG A 109 3.12 -13.34 -11.51
CA ARG A 109 2.51 -14.27 -10.55
C ARG A 109 3.43 -14.63 -9.40
N SER A 110 4.75 -14.53 -9.58
CA SER A 110 5.71 -14.87 -8.52
C SER A 110 6.96 -14.02 -8.59
N VAL A 111 7.58 -13.83 -7.42
CA VAL A 111 8.86 -13.16 -7.27
C VAL A 111 9.73 -14.02 -6.36
N GLU A 112 10.95 -14.29 -6.80
CA GLU A 112 11.99 -14.91 -5.97
C GLU A 112 13.09 -13.90 -5.69
N PHE A 113 13.55 -13.81 -4.44
CA PHE A 113 14.66 -12.95 -4.03
C PHE A 113 15.90 -13.76 -3.70
N ARG A 114 17.06 -13.21 -4.08
CA ARG A 114 18.37 -13.80 -3.85
C ARG A 114 19.35 -12.74 -3.33
N PRO A 115 19.31 -12.45 -2.01
CA PRO A 115 20.39 -11.72 -1.35
C PRO A 115 21.69 -12.55 -1.33
N ASP A 116 22.80 -11.92 -1.69
CA ASP A 116 24.14 -12.52 -1.61
C ASP A 116 24.72 -12.50 -0.18
N ASN A 117 24.29 -11.54 0.64
CA ASN A 117 24.70 -11.38 2.03
C ASN A 117 23.49 -11.40 2.98
N ARG A 118 23.12 -12.60 3.42
CA ARG A 118 22.00 -12.82 4.36
C ARG A 118 22.32 -12.44 5.79
N LEU A 119 23.59 -12.20 6.14
CA LEU A 119 24.01 -11.88 7.50
C LEU A 119 23.43 -10.54 7.96
N VAL A 120 23.44 -9.55 7.07
CA VAL A 120 23.05 -8.17 7.37
C VAL A 120 21.62 -7.85 6.95
N LEU A 121 20.91 -8.75 6.29
CA LEU A 121 19.54 -8.53 5.84
C LEU A 121 18.55 -9.14 6.83
N HIS A 122 17.78 -8.30 7.53
CA HIS A 122 16.73 -8.76 8.41
C HIS A 122 15.48 -9.15 7.64
N HIS A 123 15.00 -8.30 6.74
CA HIS A 123 13.93 -8.58 5.80
C HIS A 123 13.99 -7.62 4.61
N LEU A 124 13.27 -7.94 3.54
CA LEU A 124 13.00 -6.99 2.45
C LEU A 124 11.54 -7.04 2.05
N VAL A 125 11.04 -5.92 1.52
CA VAL A 125 9.71 -5.77 0.95
C VAL A 125 9.82 -5.16 -0.45
N LEU A 126 9.03 -5.67 -1.40
CA LEU A 126 8.93 -5.12 -2.75
C LEU A 126 7.69 -4.23 -2.88
N PHE A 127 7.91 -3.05 -3.45
CA PHE A 127 6.88 -2.12 -3.88
C PHE A 127 7.01 -1.80 -5.37
N VAL A 128 5.98 -1.15 -5.93
CA VAL A 128 5.99 -0.59 -7.27
C VAL A 128 5.72 0.92 -7.24
N ASP A 129 6.36 1.66 -8.14
CA ASP A 129 6.17 3.11 -8.35
C ASP A 129 5.91 3.41 -9.83
N ASP A 130 4.69 3.84 -10.15
CA ASP A 130 4.30 4.30 -11.49
C ASP A 130 4.32 5.84 -11.61
N THR A 131 4.70 6.55 -10.55
CA THR A 131 4.78 8.01 -10.48
C THR A 131 6.19 8.54 -10.76
N GLY A 132 7.22 7.72 -10.51
CA GLY A 132 8.63 8.10 -10.59
C GLY A 132 9.11 8.96 -9.42
N THR A 133 8.33 9.01 -8.33
CA THR A 133 8.70 9.72 -7.10
C THR A 133 9.92 9.08 -6.44
N ALA A 134 9.96 7.75 -6.35
CA ALA A 134 11.06 6.99 -5.76
C ALA A 134 12.36 7.26 -6.51
N ARG A 135 12.30 7.24 -7.85
CA ARG A 135 13.43 7.56 -8.71
C ARG A 135 13.97 8.98 -8.47
N ALA A 136 13.07 9.95 -8.30
CA ALA A 136 13.47 11.32 -8.02
C ALA A 136 14.08 11.51 -6.62
N LEU A 137 13.76 10.63 -5.66
CA LEU A 137 14.40 10.60 -4.34
C LEU A 137 15.78 9.93 -4.43
N ASP A 138 15.87 8.80 -5.12
CA ASP A 138 17.12 8.08 -5.40
C ASP A 138 18.13 8.97 -6.13
N ASP A 139 17.73 9.67 -7.20
CA ASP A 139 18.56 10.60 -7.96
C ASP A 139 19.16 11.75 -7.10
N ARG A 140 18.60 12.03 -5.92
CA ARG A 140 19.07 13.07 -4.99
C ARG A 140 19.97 12.52 -3.89
N ASP A 141 19.93 11.22 -3.63
CA ASP A 141 20.75 10.57 -2.61
C ASP A 141 22.15 10.30 -3.20
N PRO A 142 23.24 10.57 -2.47
CA PRO A 142 24.59 10.33 -2.96
C PRO A 142 24.99 8.83 -2.94
N GLN A 143 24.19 7.97 -2.32
CA GLN A 143 24.41 6.52 -2.24
C GLN A 143 23.29 5.80 -3.00
N PRO A 144 23.46 4.53 -3.42
CA PRO A 144 22.43 3.82 -4.18
C PRO A 144 21.13 3.65 -3.37
N GLY A 145 19.99 4.06 -3.90
CA GLY A 145 18.71 4.07 -3.18
C GLY A 145 18.55 5.30 -2.26
N TYR A 146 17.45 5.35 -1.49
CA TYR A 146 17.20 6.43 -0.52
C TYR A 146 16.76 5.89 0.85
N THR A 147 17.01 6.67 1.91
CA THR A 147 16.75 6.25 3.30
C THR A 147 15.28 6.35 3.73
N GLY A 148 14.89 5.54 4.72
CA GLY A 148 13.63 5.66 5.46
C GLY A 148 12.62 4.54 5.19
N MET A 149 11.66 4.38 6.09
CA MET A 149 10.56 3.41 5.94
C MET A 149 9.31 3.96 5.29
N ASP A 150 9.14 5.28 5.26
CA ASP A 150 7.96 5.89 4.66
C ASP A 150 7.84 5.51 3.18
N ILE A 151 6.78 4.78 2.87
CA ILE A 151 6.50 4.29 1.53
C ILE A 151 5.85 5.38 0.66
N GLY A 152 5.37 6.49 1.22
CA GLY A 152 4.83 7.62 0.45
C GLY A 152 3.79 7.20 -0.61
N ASN A 153 4.14 7.37 -1.89
CA ASN A 153 3.29 7.01 -3.04
C ASN A 153 3.55 5.59 -3.59
N LEU A 154 4.45 4.83 -2.99
CA LEU A 154 4.72 3.45 -3.37
C LEU A 154 3.49 2.58 -3.10
N ARG A 155 3.32 1.54 -3.92
CA ARG A 155 2.21 0.61 -3.79
C ARG A 155 2.68 -0.80 -3.52
N ILE A 156 1.95 -1.50 -2.65
CA ILE A 156 2.03 -2.94 -2.53
C ILE A 156 1.51 -3.55 -3.84
N PRO A 157 2.30 -4.38 -4.53
CA PRO A 157 1.96 -4.90 -5.86
C PRO A 157 0.73 -5.80 -5.80
N GLY A 158 -0.38 -5.34 -6.39
CA GLY A 158 -1.62 -6.12 -6.49
C GLY A 158 -2.23 -6.55 -5.14
N GLY A 159 -1.92 -5.84 -4.04
CA GLY A 159 -2.35 -6.23 -2.70
C GLY A 159 -1.62 -7.47 -2.13
N GLN A 160 -0.51 -7.88 -2.75
CA GLN A 160 0.26 -9.05 -2.37
C GLN A 160 1.51 -8.63 -1.58
N PHE A 161 1.71 -9.24 -0.41
CA PHE A 161 2.94 -9.08 0.37
C PHE A 161 4.07 -9.86 -0.29
N VAL A 162 4.92 -9.13 -1.02
CA VAL A 162 6.06 -9.69 -1.71
C VAL A 162 7.31 -9.38 -0.89
N THR A 163 7.72 -10.32 -0.05
CA THR A 163 8.79 -10.15 0.94
C THR A 163 9.81 -11.27 0.88
N TRP A 164 10.98 -11.03 1.49
CA TRP A 164 11.93 -12.08 1.83
C TRP A 164 12.38 -11.96 3.28
N LEU A 165 12.55 -13.12 3.91
CA LEU A 165 12.99 -13.30 5.29
C LEU A 165 14.04 -14.41 5.36
N PRO A 166 14.98 -14.36 6.32
CA PRO A 166 15.89 -15.47 6.57
C PRO A 166 15.14 -16.78 6.80
N GLY A 167 15.36 -17.75 5.90
CA GLY A 167 14.74 -19.08 5.99
C GLY A 167 13.40 -19.24 5.27
N LYS A 168 12.80 -18.15 4.75
CA LYS A 168 11.60 -18.23 3.91
C LYS A 168 11.91 -18.95 2.60
N VAL A 169 11.10 -19.95 2.28
CA VAL A 169 11.13 -20.65 0.99
C VAL A 169 10.30 -19.86 -0.02
N PRO A 170 10.77 -19.66 -1.26
CA PRO A 170 9.96 -19.04 -2.31
C PRO A 170 8.66 -19.81 -2.54
N THR A 171 7.55 -19.10 -2.63
CA THR A 171 6.24 -19.68 -2.92
C THR A 171 5.92 -19.51 -4.39
N GLU A 172 5.52 -20.59 -5.06
CA GLU A 172 4.95 -20.50 -6.40
C GLU A 172 3.55 -19.90 -6.32
N GLY A 173 3.33 -18.81 -7.04
CA GLY A 173 2.05 -18.11 -7.09
C GLY A 173 1.07 -18.75 -8.07
N GLU A 174 -0.20 -18.50 -7.81
CA GLU A 174 -1.31 -18.99 -8.61
C GLU A 174 -1.45 -18.19 -9.91
N GLU A 175 -1.72 -18.88 -11.03
CA GLU A 175 -1.79 -18.28 -12.36
C GLU A 175 -2.83 -17.15 -12.47
N ASP A 176 -3.92 -17.24 -11.72
CA ASP A 176 -5.02 -16.28 -11.75
C ASP A 176 -4.94 -15.19 -10.68
N ILE A 177 -3.83 -15.13 -9.92
CA ILE A 177 -3.46 -14.07 -8.99
C ILE A 177 -2.09 -13.50 -9.39
N ALA A 178 -2.09 -12.33 -10.01
CA ALA A 178 -0.89 -11.67 -10.47
C ALA A 178 -0.99 -10.15 -10.30
N PHE A 179 0.14 -9.48 -10.16
CA PHE A 179 0.19 -8.02 -10.17
C PHE A 179 0.75 -7.52 -11.50
N LEU A 180 0.29 -6.34 -11.92
CA LEU A 180 0.69 -5.73 -13.17
C LEU A 180 1.99 -4.91 -13.02
N LEU A 181 2.97 -5.22 -13.87
CA LEU A 181 4.08 -4.33 -14.20
C LEU A 181 3.83 -3.70 -15.57
N ARG A 182 3.81 -2.36 -15.61
CA ARG A 182 3.67 -1.60 -16.85
C ARG A 182 5.00 -1.03 -17.31
N PRO A 183 5.12 -0.66 -18.59
CA PRO A 183 6.26 0.11 -19.07
C PRO A 183 6.45 1.38 -18.23
N HIS A 184 7.70 1.69 -17.91
CA HIS A 184 8.11 2.85 -17.11
C HIS A 184 7.75 2.82 -15.61
N THR A 185 7.20 1.72 -15.10
CA THR A 185 7.09 1.46 -13.66
C THR A 185 8.46 1.13 -13.08
N ASP A 186 8.75 1.64 -11.89
CA ASP A 186 9.92 1.25 -11.11
C ASP A 186 9.53 0.19 -10.07
N ILE A 187 10.43 -0.75 -9.82
CA ILE A 187 10.37 -1.70 -8.71
C ILE A 187 11.22 -1.12 -7.60
N VAL A 188 10.68 -1.06 -6.38
CA VAL A 188 11.40 -0.52 -5.23
C VAL A 188 11.58 -1.62 -4.20
N LEU A 189 12.83 -1.92 -3.84
CA LEU A 189 13.17 -2.88 -2.80
C LEU A 189 13.52 -2.11 -1.52
N GLN A 190 12.64 -2.17 -0.52
CA GLN A 190 12.96 -1.66 0.81
C GLN A 190 13.63 -2.78 1.61
N LEU A 191 14.88 -2.56 2.02
CA LEU A 191 15.65 -3.50 2.83
C LEU A 191 15.76 -2.94 4.25
N HIS A 192 15.50 -3.81 5.22
CA HIS A 192 15.85 -3.61 6.62
C HIS A 192 17.19 -4.32 6.90
N LEU A 193 18.23 -3.52 7.12
CA LEU A 193 19.61 -3.97 7.25
C LEU A 193 20.14 -3.78 8.68
N ARG A 194 20.91 -4.74 9.17
CA ARG A 194 21.52 -4.72 10.51
C ARG A 194 23.04 -4.66 10.41
N PRO A 195 23.70 -3.65 11.00
CA PRO A 195 25.16 -3.61 11.11
C PRO A 195 25.73 -4.87 11.78
N SER A 196 26.88 -5.34 11.32
CA SER A 196 27.50 -6.59 11.80
C SER A 196 28.74 -6.39 12.67
N GLY A 197 29.15 -5.14 12.91
CA GLY A 197 30.44 -4.78 13.52
C GLY A 197 31.58 -4.64 12.49
N ARG A 198 31.29 -4.70 11.19
CA ARG A 198 32.21 -4.39 10.09
C ARG A 198 31.44 -4.02 8.82
N PRO A 199 32.04 -3.28 7.87
CA PRO A 199 31.37 -2.94 6.62
C PRO A 199 31.08 -4.19 5.79
N GLU A 200 29.83 -4.38 5.39
CA GLU A 200 29.37 -5.59 4.69
C GLU A 200 28.66 -5.20 3.38
N PRO A 201 29.16 -5.63 2.21
CA PRO A 201 28.46 -5.40 0.96
C PRO A 201 27.21 -6.30 0.87
N ILE A 202 26.16 -5.79 0.26
CA ILE A 202 24.96 -6.55 -0.07
C ILE A 202 24.46 -6.18 -1.48
N GLN A 203 24.08 -7.20 -2.22
CA GLN A 203 23.33 -7.13 -3.46
C GLN A 203 22.17 -8.13 -3.41
N VAL A 204 20.98 -7.66 -3.79
CA VAL A 204 19.80 -8.51 -3.99
C VAL A 204 19.51 -8.64 -5.47
N ARG A 205 19.46 -9.89 -5.95
CA ARG A 205 18.84 -10.23 -7.23
C ARG A 205 17.40 -10.62 -7.03
N LEU A 206 16.54 -10.31 -7.98
CA LEU A 206 15.16 -10.78 -8.01
C LEU A 206 14.82 -11.37 -9.37
N GLY A 207 14.07 -12.48 -9.34
CA GLY A 207 13.52 -13.14 -10.50
C GLY A 207 12.01 -12.94 -10.52
N LEU A 208 11.49 -12.44 -11.63
CA LEU A 208 10.05 -12.29 -11.86
C LEU A 208 9.58 -13.42 -12.78
N PHE A 209 8.44 -14.01 -12.41
CA PHE A 209 7.79 -15.09 -13.15
C PHE A 209 6.46 -14.56 -13.69
N GLU A 210 6.32 -14.58 -15.01
CA GLU A 210 5.14 -14.08 -15.71
C GLU A 210 3.96 -15.06 -15.54
N ALA A 211 2.75 -14.51 -15.47
CA ALA A 211 1.53 -15.26 -15.74
C ALA A 211 1.31 -15.33 -17.25
N GLU A 212 0.87 -16.48 -17.75
CA GLU A 212 0.47 -16.68 -19.14
C GLU A 212 -0.82 -15.92 -19.49
N THR A 213 -1.71 -15.76 -18.50
CA THR A 213 -3.01 -15.10 -18.67
C THR A 213 -3.24 -13.96 -17.67
N PRO A 214 -4.08 -12.95 -18.01
CA PRO A 214 -4.48 -11.93 -17.05
C PRO A 214 -5.18 -12.54 -15.83
N PRO A 215 -4.92 -12.02 -14.62
CA PRO A 215 -5.50 -12.55 -13.39
C PRO A 215 -7.01 -12.35 -13.34
N THR A 216 -7.71 -13.29 -12.70
CA THR A 216 -9.16 -13.19 -12.45
C THR A 216 -9.49 -12.94 -10.97
N ARG A 217 -8.50 -13.06 -10.08
CA ARG A 217 -8.63 -12.81 -8.65
C ARG A 217 -7.68 -11.70 -8.21
N PHE A 218 -8.21 -10.70 -7.50
CA PHE A 218 -7.49 -9.50 -7.12
C PHE A 218 -7.48 -9.36 -5.60
N PRO A 219 -6.45 -9.88 -4.91
CA PRO A 219 -6.36 -9.72 -3.47
C PRO A 219 -6.20 -8.24 -3.09
N MET A 220 -6.56 -7.95 -1.85
CA MET A 220 -6.45 -6.64 -1.21
C MET A 220 -5.81 -6.82 0.17
N THR A 221 -5.31 -5.71 0.71
CA THR A 221 -4.80 -5.65 2.07
C THR A 221 -5.77 -4.87 2.94
N ILE A 222 -6.20 -5.47 4.06
CA ILE A 222 -6.81 -4.73 5.17
C ILE A 222 -5.73 -4.59 6.24
N ARG A 223 -5.31 -3.36 6.54
CA ARG A 223 -4.40 -3.06 7.66
C ARG A 223 -5.21 -2.61 8.85
N MET A 224 -5.02 -3.26 10.00
CA MET A 224 -5.50 -2.79 11.28
C MET A 224 -4.33 -2.24 12.07
N TRP A 225 -4.45 -1.03 12.62
CA TRP A 225 -3.38 -0.42 13.40
C TRP A 225 -3.90 0.52 14.47
N SER A 226 -3.03 0.85 15.42
CA SER A 226 -3.22 1.96 16.34
C SER A 226 -1.93 2.74 16.50
N ARG A 227 -2.04 4.07 16.51
CA ARG A 227 -0.93 4.98 16.86
C ARG A 227 -0.95 5.39 18.32
N ASP A 228 -1.92 4.89 19.09
CA ASP A 228 -2.11 5.21 20.50
C ASP A 228 -1.13 4.40 21.36
N ILE A 229 0.17 4.60 21.09
CA ILE A 229 1.28 3.92 21.75
C ILE A 229 2.13 4.98 22.46
N ASP A 230 2.10 4.93 23.78
CA ASP A 230 2.94 5.71 24.68
C ASP A 230 3.19 4.87 25.93
N ILE A 231 4.23 4.03 25.85
CA ILE A 231 4.56 3.01 26.84
C ILE A 231 5.58 3.59 27.82
N PRO A 232 5.20 3.86 29.08
CA PRO A 232 6.16 4.35 30.07
C PRO A 232 7.22 3.30 30.39
N ALA A 233 8.41 3.77 30.80
CA ALA A 233 9.48 2.88 31.26
C ALA A 233 9.03 2.01 32.43
N GLY A 234 9.33 0.70 32.37
CA GLY A 234 9.03 -0.26 33.43
C GLY A 234 7.59 -0.79 33.43
N VAL A 235 6.77 -0.46 32.43
CA VAL A 235 5.38 -0.94 32.32
C VAL A 235 5.34 -2.28 31.61
N LYS A 236 4.59 -3.23 32.19
CA LYS A 236 4.23 -4.51 31.58
C LYS A 236 2.77 -4.51 31.15
N ASP A 237 2.44 -5.34 30.16
CA ASP A 237 1.08 -5.56 29.67
C ASP A 237 0.40 -4.27 29.17
N PHE A 238 1.17 -3.36 28.56
CA PHE A 238 0.60 -2.17 27.95
C PHE A 238 -0.27 -2.60 26.76
N LEU A 239 -1.57 -2.33 26.84
CA LEU A 239 -2.55 -2.82 25.87
C LEU A 239 -2.80 -1.81 24.75
N VAL A 240 -2.71 -2.31 23.51
CA VAL A 240 -3.12 -1.60 22.30
C VAL A 240 -4.19 -2.39 21.58
N GLU A 241 -5.27 -1.72 21.20
CA GLU A 241 -6.40 -2.31 20.47
C GLU A 241 -6.76 -1.47 19.24
N ALA A 242 -7.26 -2.13 18.20
CA ALA A 242 -7.91 -1.50 17.06
C ALA A 242 -9.04 -2.39 16.54
N ARG A 243 -10.04 -1.79 15.87
CA ARG A 243 -11.23 -2.48 15.36
C ARG A 243 -11.60 -1.97 13.97
N TYR A 244 -12.14 -2.85 13.13
CA TYR A 244 -12.66 -2.51 11.81
C TYR A 244 -13.84 -3.42 11.46
N GLN A 245 -14.91 -2.86 10.88
CA GLN A 245 -16.09 -3.63 10.46
C GLN A 245 -16.07 -3.85 8.95
N LEU A 246 -16.24 -5.11 8.51
CA LEU A 246 -16.26 -5.45 7.09
C LEU A 246 -17.54 -4.93 6.41
N PRO A 247 -17.43 -4.23 5.26
CA PRO A 247 -18.59 -3.76 4.51
C PRO A 247 -19.18 -4.83 3.58
N VAL A 248 -18.42 -5.90 3.33
CA VAL A 248 -18.69 -6.92 2.29
C VAL A 248 -18.24 -8.29 2.76
N ASP A 249 -18.72 -9.33 2.08
CA ASP A 249 -18.22 -10.69 2.22
C ASP A 249 -16.82 -10.78 1.61
N LEU A 250 -15.92 -11.54 2.24
CA LEU A 250 -14.57 -11.79 1.71
C LEU A 250 -13.99 -13.10 2.21
N GLN A 251 -12.87 -13.51 1.60
CA GLN A 251 -12.02 -14.57 2.12
C GLN A 251 -10.72 -14.00 2.65
N VAL A 252 -10.23 -14.46 3.79
CA VAL A 252 -8.89 -14.16 4.30
C VAL A 252 -7.93 -15.25 3.83
N LEU A 253 -6.88 -14.85 3.11
CA LEU A 253 -5.84 -15.74 2.57
C LEU A 253 -4.69 -15.91 3.56
N GLY A 254 -4.33 -14.85 4.27
CA GLY A 254 -3.25 -14.87 5.24
C GLY A 254 -3.21 -13.62 6.11
N VAL A 255 -2.39 -13.69 7.15
CA VAL A 255 -2.28 -12.68 8.20
C VAL A 255 -0.81 -12.36 8.47
N TYR A 256 -0.51 -11.09 8.71
CA TYR A 256 0.83 -10.59 8.98
C TYR A 256 0.80 -9.65 10.20
N PRO A 257 1.15 -10.15 11.39
CA PRO A 257 1.30 -9.34 12.58
C PRO A 257 2.64 -8.59 12.56
N HIS A 258 2.66 -7.37 13.06
CA HIS A 258 3.85 -6.54 13.16
C HIS A 258 3.83 -5.70 14.44
N ALA A 259 4.87 -5.89 15.24
CA ALA A 259 5.29 -5.08 16.39
C ALA A 259 6.82 -5.13 16.49
N HIS A 260 7.43 -4.27 17.29
CA HIS A 260 8.89 -4.28 17.47
C HIS A 260 9.28 -5.00 18.76
N TYR A 261 10.38 -4.57 19.38
CA TYR A 261 11.10 -5.31 20.43
C TYR A 261 10.32 -5.48 21.75
N LEU A 262 9.38 -4.58 22.04
CA LEU A 262 8.58 -4.62 23.26
C LEU A 262 7.32 -5.47 23.11
N GLY A 263 6.95 -5.89 21.90
CA GLY A 263 5.79 -6.79 21.71
C GLY A 263 5.94 -8.07 22.53
N ASP A 264 4.85 -8.49 23.19
CA ASP A 264 4.83 -9.67 24.08
C ASP A 264 3.75 -10.68 23.66
N ASP A 265 2.47 -10.27 23.69
CA ASP A 265 1.32 -11.10 23.31
C ASP A 265 0.53 -10.38 22.19
N LEU A 266 0.48 -10.99 21.01
CA LEU A 266 -0.15 -10.42 19.83
C LEU A 266 -1.30 -11.30 19.37
N ARG A 267 -2.51 -10.74 19.40
CA ARG A 267 -3.73 -11.45 19.00
C ARG A 267 -4.54 -10.67 17.99
N GLY A 268 -5.08 -11.39 17.02
CA GLY A 268 -6.03 -10.88 16.03
C GLY A 268 -7.30 -11.73 16.04
N TYR A 269 -8.46 -11.07 15.94
CA TYR A 269 -9.76 -11.72 16.02
C TYR A 269 -10.69 -11.28 14.89
N ALA A 270 -11.67 -12.14 14.61
CA ALA A 270 -12.82 -11.84 13.76
C ALA A 270 -14.09 -12.32 14.45
N LYS A 271 -15.07 -11.43 14.59
CA LYS A 271 -16.38 -11.72 15.20
C LYS A 271 -17.50 -11.53 14.17
N PRO A 272 -17.95 -12.61 13.51
CA PRO A 272 -19.05 -12.54 12.56
C PRO A 272 -20.37 -12.12 13.23
N PRO A 273 -21.31 -11.49 12.48
CA PRO A 273 -22.61 -11.14 13.03
C PRO A 273 -23.38 -12.39 13.52
N GLY A 274 -23.65 -12.47 14.82
CA GLY A 274 -24.35 -13.61 15.42
C GLY A 274 -23.54 -14.91 15.48
N GLY A 275 -22.23 -14.87 15.18
CA GLY A 275 -21.31 -15.99 15.29
C GLY A 275 -20.38 -15.88 16.50
N ASP A 276 -19.65 -16.97 16.76
CA ASP A 276 -18.58 -17.00 17.76
C ASP A 276 -17.35 -16.23 17.27
N GLU A 277 -16.56 -15.71 18.20
CA GLU A 277 -15.29 -15.05 17.89
C GLU A 277 -14.25 -16.07 17.42
N LEU A 278 -13.57 -15.73 16.33
CA LEU A 278 -12.53 -16.54 15.70
C LEU A 278 -11.17 -15.89 15.94
N HIS A 279 -10.17 -16.68 16.33
CA HIS A 279 -8.79 -16.19 16.43
C HIS A 279 -8.17 -16.20 15.04
N LEU A 280 -7.97 -15.03 14.43
CA LEU A 280 -7.23 -14.94 13.17
C LEU A 280 -5.78 -15.38 13.36
N ILE A 281 -5.16 -14.91 14.46
CA ILE A 281 -3.82 -15.28 14.87
C ILE A 281 -3.68 -15.15 16.39
N ASP A 282 -2.95 -16.09 16.99
CA ASP A 282 -2.63 -16.08 18.43
C ASP A 282 -1.13 -16.32 18.62
N ILE A 283 -0.39 -15.27 18.96
CA ILE A 283 1.05 -15.31 19.27
C ILE A 283 1.23 -14.93 20.74
N PRO A 284 1.37 -15.89 21.66
CA PRO A 284 1.48 -15.63 23.09
C PRO A 284 2.89 -15.19 23.54
N ALA A 285 3.88 -15.26 22.64
CA ALA A 285 5.25 -14.85 22.88
C ALA A 285 5.85 -14.34 21.57
N TRP A 286 5.79 -13.03 21.36
CA TRP A 286 6.31 -12.36 20.19
C TRP A 286 7.85 -12.35 20.19
N ASP A 287 8.42 -12.48 18.99
CA ASP A 287 9.85 -12.27 18.75
C ASP A 287 9.99 -11.53 17.42
N PHE A 288 10.40 -10.27 17.49
CA PHE A 288 10.63 -9.42 16.32
C PHE A 288 11.59 -10.04 15.30
N ASN A 289 12.51 -10.91 15.73
CA ASN A 289 13.43 -11.59 14.83
C ASN A 289 12.75 -12.63 13.93
N TRP A 290 11.53 -13.07 14.28
CA TRP A 290 10.76 -14.11 13.58
C TRP A 290 9.40 -13.59 13.11
N GLN A 291 9.38 -12.37 12.59
CA GLN A 291 8.23 -11.77 11.93
C GLN A 291 8.05 -12.33 10.51
N GLU A 292 6.87 -12.87 10.18
CA GLU A 292 6.55 -13.40 8.86
C GLU A 292 5.05 -13.38 8.55
N GLU A 293 4.68 -13.63 7.29
CA GLU A 293 3.29 -13.86 6.89
C GLU A 293 2.85 -15.29 7.15
N TYR A 294 1.63 -15.45 7.66
CA TYR A 294 1.01 -16.75 7.92
C TYR A 294 -0.16 -16.95 6.97
N PHE A 295 0.01 -17.86 6.00
CA PHE A 295 -1.01 -18.15 4.99
C PHE A 295 -1.89 -19.30 5.44
N TYR A 296 -3.21 -19.17 5.37
CA TYR A 296 -4.07 -20.29 5.68
C TYR A 296 -3.96 -21.38 4.61
N SER A 297 -3.98 -22.64 5.04
CA SER A 297 -4.06 -23.82 4.15
C SER A 297 -5.32 -23.82 3.27
N GLU A 298 -6.39 -23.21 3.78
CA GLU A 298 -7.59 -22.91 3.02
C GLU A 298 -8.07 -21.50 3.39
N PRO A 299 -8.57 -20.70 2.44
CA PRO A 299 -9.10 -19.38 2.76
C PRO A 299 -10.21 -19.41 3.82
N LEU A 300 -10.22 -18.41 4.70
CA LEU A 300 -11.22 -18.23 5.75
C LEU A 300 -12.31 -17.27 5.26
N PHE A 301 -13.54 -17.75 5.06
CA PHE A 301 -14.67 -16.89 4.71
C PHE A 301 -15.13 -16.05 5.90
N LEU A 302 -15.30 -14.75 5.69
CA LEU A 302 -15.89 -13.82 6.65
C LEU A 302 -17.06 -13.06 5.99
N PRO A 303 -18.27 -13.08 6.58
CA PRO A 303 -19.40 -12.34 6.03
C PRO A 303 -19.29 -10.83 6.32
N ALA A 304 -20.00 -10.03 5.52
CA ALA A 304 -20.20 -8.61 5.76
C ALA A 304 -20.74 -8.36 7.19
N GLY A 305 -20.31 -7.27 7.80
CA GLY A 305 -20.64 -6.92 9.18
C GLY A 305 -19.75 -7.57 10.24
N THR A 306 -18.84 -8.49 9.87
CA THR A 306 -17.83 -9.05 10.79
C THR A 306 -16.99 -7.93 11.39
N GLU A 307 -16.84 -7.91 12.71
CA GLU A 307 -15.91 -7.04 13.41
C GLU A 307 -14.55 -7.72 13.49
N LEU A 308 -13.55 -7.12 12.86
CA LEU A 308 -12.16 -7.47 13.05
C LEU A 308 -11.60 -6.68 14.24
N SER A 309 -10.72 -7.29 15.03
CA SER A 309 -10.03 -6.61 16.13
C SER A 309 -8.61 -7.12 16.34
N ILE A 310 -7.75 -6.26 16.88
CA ILE A 310 -6.43 -6.65 17.40
C ILE A 310 -6.33 -6.33 18.89
N ARG A 311 -5.53 -7.12 19.60
CA ARG A 311 -5.18 -6.93 21.01
C ARG A 311 -3.70 -7.25 21.19
N TYR A 312 -2.86 -6.23 21.27
CA TYR A 312 -1.41 -6.37 21.41
C TYR A 312 -0.98 -5.91 22.81
N LEU A 313 -0.17 -6.71 23.48
CA LEU A 313 0.47 -6.36 24.75
C LEU A 313 1.95 -6.08 24.53
N PHE A 314 2.46 -5.08 25.25
CA PHE A 314 3.87 -4.71 25.24
C PHE A 314 4.49 -4.80 26.66
N ASP A 315 5.73 -5.28 26.73
CA ASP A 315 6.55 -5.38 27.94
C ASP A 315 7.77 -4.44 27.86
N ASN A 316 7.67 -3.27 28.49
CA ASN A 316 8.75 -2.29 28.63
C ASN A 316 9.46 -2.39 30.00
N THR A 317 9.54 -3.59 30.57
CA THR A 317 10.28 -3.83 31.82
C THR A 317 11.75 -4.16 31.54
N ALA A 318 12.56 -4.16 32.60
CA ALA A 318 13.95 -4.60 32.55
C ALA A 318 14.09 -6.14 32.43
N ASP A 319 12.98 -6.89 32.61
CA ASP A 319 12.96 -8.35 32.48
C ASP A 319 12.76 -8.79 31.02
N ASN A 320 12.25 -7.90 30.16
CA ASN A 320 12.21 -8.14 28.72
C ASN A 320 13.64 -8.08 28.13
N LEU A 321 14.20 -9.25 27.81
CA LEU A 321 15.55 -9.39 27.26
C LEU A 321 15.71 -8.80 25.86
N LEU A 322 14.60 -8.56 25.14
CA LEU A 322 14.60 -7.91 23.83
C LEU A 322 14.51 -6.39 23.93
N ASN A 323 14.27 -5.82 25.13
CA ASN A 323 14.17 -4.38 25.30
C ASN A 323 15.45 -3.69 24.79
N PRO A 324 15.36 -2.77 23.80
CA PRO A 324 16.53 -2.13 23.22
C PRO A 324 17.18 -1.13 24.18
N PHE A 325 16.53 -0.82 25.31
CA PHE A 325 17.00 0.13 26.31
C PHE A 325 17.30 -0.54 27.65
N SER A 326 18.52 -0.31 28.15
CA SER A 326 18.92 -0.69 29.51
C SER A 326 19.59 0.50 30.21
N PRO A 327 18.91 1.18 31.17
CA PRO A 327 17.58 0.87 31.70
C PRO A 327 16.44 1.19 30.71
N PRO A 328 15.22 0.61 30.90
CA PRO A 328 14.04 0.91 30.09
C PRO A 328 13.74 2.41 30.00
N GLN A 329 13.23 2.85 28.86
CA GLN A 329 12.88 4.25 28.57
C GLN A 329 11.44 4.33 28.08
N ARG A 330 10.85 5.55 28.06
CA ARG A 330 9.54 5.76 27.44
C ARG A 330 9.65 5.47 25.93
N VAL A 331 8.72 4.66 25.41
CA VAL A 331 8.66 4.31 23.99
C VAL A 331 7.31 4.72 23.43
N VAL A 332 7.30 5.31 22.24
CA VAL A 332 6.08 5.83 21.58
C VAL A 332 5.86 5.12 20.25
N HIS A 333 4.71 5.39 19.62
CA HIS A 333 4.51 4.96 18.23
C HIS A 333 5.58 5.58 17.33
N GLY A 334 6.23 4.76 16.51
CA GLY A 334 7.20 5.24 15.55
C GLY A 334 7.65 4.14 14.60
N PHE A 335 8.38 4.57 13.58
CA PHE A 335 8.84 3.67 12.53
C PHE A 335 10.12 2.94 12.99
N GLU A 336 11.02 3.59 13.72
CA GLU A 336 12.28 2.97 14.12
C GLU A 336 12.06 1.67 14.92
N SER A 337 12.95 0.68 14.77
CA SER A 337 12.85 -0.59 15.51
C SER A 337 12.86 -0.38 17.04
N SER A 338 13.37 0.76 17.53
CA SER A 338 13.36 1.14 18.95
C SER A 338 12.09 1.86 19.41
N ASP A 339 11.26 2.32 18.46
CA ASP A 339 9.88 2.73 18.70
C ASP A 339 8.97 1.50 18.62
N GLU A 340 7.66 1.67 18.79
CA GLU A 340 6.70 0.57 18.66
C GLU A 340 5.65 0.78 17.59
N MET A 341 5.15 -0.34 17.06
CA MET A 341 4.04 -0.41 16.13
C MET A 341 3.06 -1.49 16.59
N ALA A 342 1.79 -1.34 16.25
CA ALA A 342 0.77 -2.35 16.51
C ALA A 342 -0.06 -2.53 15.25
N GLU A 343 0.42 -3.37 14.33
CA GLU A 343 -0.26 -3.62 13.06
C GLU A 343 -0.60 -5.10 12.86
N LEU A 344 -1.78 -5.36 12.30
CA LEU A 344 -2.15 -6.64 11.72
C LEU A 344 -2.65 -6.41 10.30
N LEU A 345 -1.96 -7.01 9.34
CA LEU A 345 -2.31 -6.91 7.93
C LEU A 345 -2.95 -8.23 7.50
N LEU A 346 -4.11 -8.14 6.88
CA LEU A 346 -4.84 -9.27 6.33
C LEU A 346 -4.76 -9.21 4.81
N SER A 347 -4.25 -10.28 4.20
CA SER A 347 -4.43 -10.50 2.77
C SER A 347 -5.82 -11.09 2.56
N VAL A 348 -6.67 -10.35 1.86
CA VAL A 348 -8.08 -10.71 1.66
C VAL A 348 -8.43 -10.77 0.19
N LEU A 349 -9.48 -11.52 -0.13
CA LEU A 349 -10.01 -11.68 -1.47
C LEU A 349 -11.53 -11.41 -1.43
N PRO A 350 -11.97 -10.18 -1.72
CA PRO A 350 -13.38 -9.88 -1.95
C PRO A 350 -13.82 -10.39 -3.33
N SER A 351 -15.13 -10.41 -3.59
CA SER A 351 -15.63 -10.57 -4.95
C SER A 351 -15.19 -9.39 -5.83
N GLU A 352 -15.18 -9.56 -7.16
CA GLU A 352 -14.89 -8.46 -8.08
C GLU A 352 -15.91 -7.31 -7.95
N GLU A 353 -17.16 -7.63 -7.56
CA GLU A 353 -18.24 -6.67 -7.33
C GLU A 353 -18.00 -5.85 -6.05
N ASP A 354 -17.49 -6.51 -5.02
CA ASP A 354 -17.26 -5.93 -3.70
C ASP A 354 -15.91 -5.22 -3.56
N ARG A 355 -14.94 -5.52 -4.43
CA ARG A 355 -13.59 -4.94 -4.38
C ARG A 355 -13.59 -3.40 -4.34
N PRO A 356 -14.32 -2.67 -5.21
CA PRO A 356 -14.44 -1.21 -5.12
C PRO A 356 -15.04 -0.73 -3.80
N ILE A 357 -16.01 -1.48 -3.26
CA ILE A 357 -16.73 -1.12 -2.03
C ILE A 357 -15.80 -1.26 -0.83
N LEU A 358 -15.06 -2.37 -0.74
CA LEU A 358 -14.08 -2.61 0.31
C LEU A 358 -12.97 -1.55 0.26
N TRP A 359 -12.48 -1.20 -0.94
CA TRP A 359 -11.45 -0.17 -1.12
C TRP A 359 -11.89 1.18 -0.58
N ASP A 360 -13.01 1.72 -1.05
CA ASP A 360 -13.53 3.03 -0.60
C ASP A 360 -13.83 3.03 0.90
N HIS A 361 -14.44 1.97 1.43
CA HIS A 361 -14.77 1.88 2.85
C HIS A 361 -13.51 1.84 3.73
N PHE A 362 -12.51 1.05 3.34
CA PHE A 362 -11.26 0.92 4.09
C PHE A 362 -10.43 2.21 4.02
N GLU A 363 -10.29 2.85 2.87
CA GLU A 363 -9.58 4.14 2.74
C GLU A 363 -10.23 5.23 3.59
N ARG A 364 -11.56 5.32 3.61
CA ARG A 364 -12.27 6.28 4.48
C ARG A 364 -12.05 5.99 5.96
N PHE A 365 -12.12 4.71 6.35
CA PHE A 365 -11.81 4.29 7.71
C PHE A 365 -10.37 4.68 8.10
N ALA A 366 -9.41 4.41 7.22
CA ALA A 366 -8.00 4.76 7.40
C ALA A 366 -7.81 6.26 7.64
N TRP A 367 -8.40 7.08 6.78
CA TRP A 367 -8.30 8.54 6.87
C TRP A 367 -8.99 9.10 8.11
N ASP A 368 -10.11 8.53 8.54
CA ASP A 368 -10.83 8.96 9.75
C ASP A 368 -10.07 8.59 11.03
N LEU A 369 -9.40 7.44 11.04
CA LEU A 369 -8.51 7.03 12.12
C LEU A 369 -7.28 7.95 12.22
N ASP A 370 -6.62 8.21 11.09
CA ASP A 370 -5.48 9.15 11.05
C ASP A 370 -5.92 10.56 11.46
N LEU A 371 -7.07 11.04 10.97
CA LEU A 371 -7.65 12.34 11.36
C LEU A 371 -7.85 12.43 12.88
N SER A 372 -8.47 11.42 13.49
CA SER A 372 -8.72 11.37 14.93
C SER A 372 -7.42 11.45 15.73
N ASN A 373 -6.35 10.83 15.25
CA ASN A 373 -5.04 10.93 15.88
C ASN A 373 -4.46 12.35 15.80
N TYR A 374 -4.52 13.00 14.63
CA TYR A 374 -4.05 14.39 14.49
C TYR A 374 -4.88 15.38 15.33
N GLU A 375 -6.18 15.15 15.48
CA GLU A 375 -7.02 15.97 16.37
C GLU A 375 -6.63 15.84 17.84
N ARG A 376 -6.21 14.64 18.28
CA ARG A 376 -5.70 14.43 19.62
C ARG A 376 -4.37 15.17 19.83
N HIS A 377 -3.43 15.05 18.92
CA HIS A 377 -2.16 15.78 19.00
C HIS A 377 -2.39 17.31 18.99
N ALA A 378 -3.32 17.80 18.18
CA ALA A 378 -3.70 19.21 18.20
C ALA A 378 -4.30 19.67 19.55
N ALA A 379 -4.92 18.76 20.31
CA ALA A 379 -5.45 19.07 21.63
C ALA A 379 -4.36 19.04 22.72
N GLU A 380 -3.34 18.19 22.56
CA GLU A 380 -2.19 18.08 23.45
C GLU A 380 -1.19 19.24 23.26
N ASP A 381 -0.98 19.65 22.01
CA ASP A 381 -0.10 20.76 21.62
C ASP A 381 -0.85 21.75 20.68
N PRO A 382 -1.73 22.61 21.24
CA PRO A 382 -2.58 23.51 20.46
C PRO A 382 -1.81 24.66 19.80
N ASP A 383 -0.56 24.89 20.20
CA ASP A 383 0.26 25.98 19.68
C ASP A 383 1.04 25.58 18.41
N ASP A 384 1.12 24.29 18.06
CA ASP A 384 1.72 23.85 16.81
C ASP A 384 0.71 23.92 15.64
N PRO A 385 0.89 24.85 14.68
CA PRO A 385 0.01 24.97 13.53
C PRO A 385 0.11 23.77 12.58
N SER A 386 1.16 22.94 12.64
CA SER A 386 1.33 21.78 11.75
C SER A 386 0.12 20.84 11.81
N TRP A 387 -0.50 20.69 12.97
CA TRP A 387 -1.68 19.85 13.14
C TRP A 387 -2.89 20.33 12.33
N HIS A 388 -3.08 21.64 12.21
CA HIS A 388 -4.15 22.17 11.36
C HIS A 388 -3.93 21.83 9.89
N HIS A 389 -2.68 21.69 9.43
CA HIS A 389 -2.39 21.26 8.07
C HIS A 389 -2.80 19.82 7.82
N GLU A 390 -2.43 18.92 8.73
CA GLU A 390 -2.74 17.50 8.63
C GLU A 390 -4.25 17.28 8.73
N ILE A 391 -4.91 17.81 9.76
CA ILE A 391 -6.36 17.73 9.94
C ILE A 391 -7.08 18.22 8.68
N ALA A 392 -6.74 19.41 8.16
CA ALA A 392 -7.37 19.94 6.95
C ALA A 392 -7.17 19.02 5.74
N THR A 393 -6.00 18.41 5.60
CA THR A 393 -5.69 17.50 4.50
C THR A 393 -6.54 16.22 4.56
N TYR A 394 -6.73 15.63 5.73
CA TYR A 394 -7.61 14.46 5.89
C TYR A 394 -9.09 14.83 5.78
N CYS A 395 -9.51 15.99 6.30
CA CYS A 395 -10.85 16.53 6.05
C CYS A 395 -11.13 16.67 4.53
N MET A 396 -10.16 17.13 3.74
CA MET A 396 -10.29 17.20 2.28
C MET A 396 -10.47 15.82 1.65
N ARG A 397 -9.71 14.79 2.08
CA ARG A 397 -9.85 13.41 1.58
C ARG A 397 -11.22 12.81 1.92
N LEU A 398 -11.73 13.10 3.12
CA LEU A 398 -13.06 12.66 3.58
C LEU A 398 -14.22 13.49 2.98
N GLY A 399 -13.94 14.51 2.17
CA GLY A 399 -14.96 15.41 1.61
C GLY A 399 -15.56 16.40 2.63
N ARG A 400 -14.98 16.51 3.83
CA ARG A 400 -15.36 17.48 4.88
C ARG A 400 -14.78 18.87 4.56
N THR A 401 -15.15 19.43 3.40
CA THR A 401 -14.51 20.64 2.86
C THR A 401 -14.70 21.87 3.73
N GLU A 402 -15.84 22.01 4.40
CA GLU A 402 -16.10 23.13 5.33
C GLU A 402 -15.15 23.12 6.52
N GLU A 403 -14.86 21.94 7.07
CA GLU A 403 -13.93 21.80 8.17
C GLU A 403 -12.49 22.06 7.73
N ALA A 404 -12.11 21.55 6.56
CA ALA A 404 -10.82 21.86 5.95
C ALA A 404 -10.64 23.38 5.73
N ILE A 405 -11.68 24.08 5.26
CA ILE A 405 -11.68 25.55 5.13
C ILE A 405 -11.38 26.21 6.47
N ARG A 406 -12.10 25.87 7.54
CA ARG A 406 -11.88 26.45 8.88
C ARG A 406 -10.45 26.22 9.38
N ARG A 407 -9.90 25.02 9.20
CA ARG A 407 -8.53 24.70 9.62
C ARG A 407 -7.48 25.45 8.79
N TYR A 408 -7.69 25.61 7.49
CA TYR A 408 -6.80 26.44 6.66
C TYR A 408 -6.93 27.94 6.96
N GLU A 409 -8.11 28.43 7.38
CA GLU A 409 -8.28 29.82 7.83
C GLU A 409 -7.45 30.09 9.09
N LEU A 410 -7.44 29.20 10.07
CA LEU A 410 -6.56 29.30 11.25
C LEU A 410 -5.08 29.37 10.87
N LEU A 411 -4.66 28.57 9.89
CA LEU A 411 -3.29 28.62 9.36
C LEU A 411 -2.96 29.96 8.69
N CYS A 412 -3.91 30.54 7.96
CA CYS A 412 -3.75 31.87 7.37
C CYS A 412 -3.71 32.98 8.43
N GLU A 413 -4.47 32.86 9.52
CA GLU A 413 -4.46 33.81 10.63
C GLU A 413 -3.13 33.78 11.39
N ALA A 414 -2.59 32.59 11.64
CA ALA A 414 -1.29 32.42 12.30
C ALA A 414 -0.11 32.90 11.44
N ALA A 415 -0.25 32.84 10.11
CA ALA A 415 0.81 33.19 9.16
C ALA A 415 0.28 34.00 7.95
N PRO A 416 -0.11 35.27 8.15
CA PRO A 416 -0.83 36.08 7.14
C PRO A 416 0.02 36.48 5.92
N ASP A 417 1.34 36.35 6.01
CA ASP A 417 2.31 36.64 4.96
C ASP A 417 2.77 35.38 4.20
N GLN A 418 2.28 34.20 4.56
CA GLN A 418 2.61 32.95 3.88
C GLN A 418 1.64 32.61 2.76
N ALA A 419 2.18 32.35 1.57
CA ALA A 419 1.40 32.02 0.38
C ALA A 419 0.81 30.59 0.41
N ARG A 420 1.48 29.63 1.06
CA ARG A 420 1.11 28.20 1.01
C ARG A 420 -0.22 27.89 1.72
N PRO A 421 -0.51 28.42 2.94
CA PRO A 421 -1.82 28.28 3.55
C PRO A 421 -2.95 28.83 2.68
N LEU A 422 -2.78 30.01 2.08
CA LEU A 422 -3.78 30.61 1.18
C LEU A 422 -4.03 29.76 -0.07
N GLN A 423 -2.98 29.16 -0.65
CA GLN A 423 -3.13 28.21 -1.75
C GLN A 423 -3.98 26.99 -1.34
N ARG A 424 -3.78 26.47 -0.12
CA ARG A 424 -4.55 25.33 0.40
C ARG A 424 -6.00 25.70 0.72
N LEU A 425 -6.22 26.89 1.30
CA LEU A 425 -7.55 27.44 1.52
C LEU A 425 -8.31 27.60 0.19
N GLY A 426 -7.67 28.18 -0.82
CA GLY A 426 -8.24 28.30 -2.16
C GLY A 426 -8.58 26.94 -2.79
N GLN A 427 -7.74 25.92 -2.60
CA GLN A 427 -8.04 24.53 -3.00
C GLN A 427 -9.29 24.00 -2.28
N ALA A 428 -9.41 24.22 -0.97
CA ALA A 428 -10.55 23.75 -0.18
C ALA A 428 -11.86 24.46 -0.59
N ARG A 429 -11.81 25.77 -0.81
CA ARG A 429 -12.94 26.57 -1.32
C ARG A 429 -13.36 26.14 -2.74
N LEU A 430 -12.41 25.80 -3.62
CA LEU A 430 -12.71 25.24 -4.94
C LEU A 430 -13.49 23.92 -4.84
N ALA A 431 -13.08 23.02 -3.94
CA ALA A 431 -13.74 21.74 -3.71
C ALA A 431 -15.13 21.91 -3.09
N HIS A 432 -15.28 22.87 -2.17
CA HIS A 432 -16.56 23.21 -1.54
C HIS A 432 -17.54 23.90 -2.52
N GLY A 433 -17.03 24.61 -3.52
CA GLY A 433 -17.83 25.39 -4.48
C GLY A 433 -17.87 26.90 -4.21
N ASP A 434 -17.13 27.41 -3.23
CA ASP A 434 -16.93 28.85 -3.02
C ASP A 434 -15.91 29.39 -4.04
N LEU A 435 -16.36 29.58 -5.27
CA LEU A 435 -15.51 29.98 -6.40
C LEU A 435 -14.93 31.39 -6.23
N GLU A 436 -15.70 32.33 -5.69
CA GLU A 436 -15.24 33.71 -5.49
C GLU A 436 -14.22 33.80 -4.35
N GLY A 437 -14.46 33.12 -3.22
CA GLY A 437 -13.47 33.01 -2.15
C GLY A 437 -12.19 32.32 -2.61
N CYS A 438 -12.31 31.26 -3.42
CA CYS A 438 -11.19 30.60 -4.08
C CYS A 438 -10.36 31.57 -4.92
N LEU A 439 -10.99 32.34 -5.83
CA LEU A 439 -10.28 33.31 -6.67
C LEU A 439 -9.53 34.35 -5.84
N ARG A 440 -10.15 34.88 -4.79
CA ARG A 440 -9.53 35.85 -3.87
C ARG A 440 -8.27 35.29 -3.23
N ASP A 441 -8.35 34.13 -2.61
CA ASP A 441 -7.22 33.58 -1.86
C ASP A 441 -6.08 33.13 -2.78
N LEU A 442 -6.40 32.54 -3.93
CA LEU A 442 -5.38 32.10 -4.89
C LEU A 442 -4.65 33.26 -5.53
N ARG A 443 -5.35 34.37 -5.84
CA ARG A 443 -4.71 35.60 -6.31
C ARG A 443 -3.80 36.17 -5.22
N ARG A 444 -4.26 36.21 -3.97
CA ARG A 444 -3.43 36.67 -2.85
C ARG A 444 -2.21 35.78 -2.63
N ALA A 445 -2.36 34.46 -2.74
CA ALA A 445 -1.24 33.53 -2.68
C ALA A 445 -0.21 33.80 -3.78
N LEU A 446 -0.66 34.08 -5.01
CA LEU A 446 0.20 34.40 -6.15
C LEU A 446 0.83 35.80 -6.09
N GLU A 447 0.21 36.75 -5.37
CA GLU A 447 0.83 38.05 -5.05
C GLU A 447 2.01 37.87 -4.07
N LEU A 448 1.87 36.98 -3.09
CA LEU A 448 2.91 36.69 -2.10
C LEU A 448 4.02 35.83 -2.69
N ASP A 449 3.67 34.82 -3.49
CA ASP A 449 4.60 33.95 -4.19
C ASP A 449 4.10 33.59 -5.60
N PRO A 450 4.57 34.31 -6.65
CA PRO A 450 4.19 34.04 -8.03
C PRO A 450 4.65 32.68 -8.57
N SER A 451 5.55 31.99 -7.87
CA SER A 451 6.12 30.70 -8.31
C SER A 451 5.24 29.50 -7.98
N LEU A 452 4.16 29.69 -7.21
CA LEU A 452 3.23 28.63 -6.82
C LEU A 452 2.40 28.12 -8.01
N LEU A 453 2.97 27.18 -8.78
CA LEU A 453 2.29 26.54 -9.91
C LEU A 453 0.95 25.92 -9.51
N ARG A 454 0.87 25.33 -8.31
CA ARG A 454 -0.36 24.71 -7.83
C ARG A 454 -1.47 25.73 -7.53
N ALA A 455 -1.14 26.91 -7.02
CA ALA A 455 -2.11 28.00 -6.87
C ALA A 455 -2.67 28.43 -8.24
N ARG A 456 -1.78 28.56 -9.23
CA ARG A 456 -2.15 28.93 -10.61
C ARG A 456 -3.01 27.87 -11.30
N LEU A 457 -2.73 26.59 -11.07
CA LEU A 457 -3.55 25.47 -11.54
C LEU A 457 -4.96 25.49 -10.94
N TYR A 458 -5.10 25.74 -9.63
CA TYR A 458 -6.42 25.84 -9.01
C TYR A 458 -7.16 27.09 -9.46
N LEU A 459 -6.44 28.19 -9.74
CA LEU A 459 -7.02 29.42 -10.27
C LEU A 459 -7.65 29.15 -11.65
N GLY A 460 -6.92 28.50 -12.55
CA GLY A 460 -7.46 28.11 -13.86
C GLY A 460 -8.69 27.20 -13.74
N GLN A 461 -8.72 26.28 -12.78
CA GLN A 461 -9.87 25.40 -12.54
C GLN A 461 -11.09 26.16 -11.99
N ALA A 462 -10.89 27.11 -11.08
CA ALA A 462 -11.96 27.97 -10.57
C ALA A 462 -12.53 28.84 -11.70
N LEU A 463 -11.66 29.41 -12.55
CA LEU A 463 -12.06 30.20 -13.72
C LEU A 463 -12.89 29.39 -14.71
N LEU A 464 -12.55 28.12 -14.96
CA LEU A 464 -13.38 27.23 -15.78
C LEU A 464 -14.79 27.01 -15.19
N LYS A 465 -14.89 26.79 -13.88
CA LYS A 465 -16.19 26.64 -13.21
C LYS A 465 -17.05 27.93 -13.21
N LEU A 466 -16.41 29.08 -13.44
CA LEU A 466 -17.06 30.39 -13.62
C LEU A 466 -17.26 30.77 -15.09
N ASP A 467 -17.10 29.82 -16.02
CA ASP A 467 -17.18 30.02 -17.48
C ASP A 467 -16.17 31.03 -18.07
N ARG A 468 -15.13 31.42 -17.30
CA ARG A 468 -14.06 32.33 -17.71
C ARG A 468 -12.95 31.59 -18.45
N THR A 469 -13.31 30.97 -19.58
CA THR A 469 -12.47 29.98 -20.26
C THR A 469 -11.13 30.54 -20.78
N GLU A 470 -11.10 31.76 -21.34
CA GLU A 470 -9.84 32.32 -21.88
C GLU A 470 -8.83 32.62 -20.76
N GLU A 471 -9.27 33.17 -19.63
CA GLU A 471 -8.39 33.41 -18.48
C GLU A 471 -7.89 32.09 -17.86
N ALA A 472 -8.71 31.04 -17.89
CA ALA A 472 -8.27 29.72 -17.48
C ALA A 472 -7.18 29.16 -18.40
N ILE A 473 -7.31 29.34 -19.72
CA ILE A 473 -6.30 28.95 -20.71
C ILE A 473 -4.98 29.67 -20.43
N GLU A 474 -5.02 30.98 -20.16
CA GLU A 474 -3.83 31.77 -19.79
C GLU A 474 -3.17 31.20 -18.53
N ALA A 475 -3.93 30.97 -17.46
CA ALA A 475 -3.41 30.40 -16.22
C ALA A 475 -2.76 29.02 -16.42
N PHE A 476 -3.34 28.15 -17.25
CA PHE A 476 -2.74 26.85 -17.57
C PHE A 476 -1.48 26.98 -18.43
N HIS A 477 -1.44 27.91 -19.38
CA HIS A 477 -0.23 28.17 -20.17
C HIS A 477 0.92 28.68 -19.30
N GLU A 478 0.66 29.58 -18.35
CA GLU A 478 1.68 30.06 -17.41
C GLU A 478 2.26 28.92 -16.54
N VAL A 479 1.47 27.89 -16.24
CA VAL A 479 1.98 26.66 -15.60
C VAL A 479 2.90 25.90 -16.55
N LEU A 480 2.48 25.73 -17.81
CA LEU A 480 3.28 25.01 -18.82
C LEU A 480 4.54 25.75 -19.26
N ASP A 481 4.60 27.07 -19.12
CA ASP A 481 5.82 27.85 -19.37
C ASP A 481 6.92 27.51 -18.35
N ARG A 482 6.52 27.03 -17.16
CA ARG A 482 7.44 26.62 -16.07
C ARG A 482 7.65 25.12 -16.01
N ASP A 483 6.59 24.35 -16.25
CA ASP A 483 6.62 22.88 -16.35
C ASP A 483 5.88 22.43 -17.62
N PRO A 484 6.57 22.35 -18.78
CA PRO A 484 5.95 22.00 -20.06
C PRO A 484 5.27 20.62 -20.08
N GLY A 485 5.62 19.74 -19.15
CA GLY A 485 5.06 18.40 -19.03
C GLY A 485 3.94 18.27 -18.00
N HIS A 486 3.50 19.37 -17.36
CA HIS A 486 2.59 19.28 -16.22
C HIS A 486 1.27 18.55 -16.56
N PRO A 487 1.01 17.34 -16.03
CA PRO A 487 -0.09 16.49 -16.52
C PRO A 487 -1.47 17.12 -16.37
N MET A 488 -1.72 17.80 -15.24
CA MET A 488 -3.01 18.46 -14.98
C MET A 488 -3.29 19.60 -15.97
N ALA A 489 -2.34 20.53 -16.18
CA ALA A 489 -2.52 21.66 -17.10
C ALA A 489 -2.72 21.19 -18.55
N LEU A 490 -1.91 20.23 -19.01
CA LEU A 490 -2.07 19.60 -20.32
C LEU A 490 -3.46 18.99 -20.48
N SER A 491 -3.93 18.23 -19.48
CA SER A 491 -5.24 17.59 -19.54
C SER A 491 -6.39 18.59 -19.51
N ARG A 492 -6.32 19.65 -18.70
CA ARG A 492 -7.33 20.73 -18.69
C ARG A 492 -7.40 21.47 -20.02
N LEU A 493 -6.26 21.78 -20.64
CA LEU A 493 -6.24 22.34 -21.99
C LEU A 493 -6.78 21.33 -23.02
N GLY A 494 -6.50 20.04 -22.84
CA GLY A 494 -7.05 18.96 -23.66
C GLY A 494 -8.58 18.96 -23.63
N GLU A 495 -9.18 18.96 -22.44
CA GLU A 495 -10.62 19.05 -22.21
C GLU A 495 -11.23 20.28 -22.91
N ILE A 496 -10.62 21.45 -22.77
CA ILE A 496 -11.05 22.70 -23.41
C ILE A 496 -11.01 22.59 -24.94
N GLN A 497 -9.94 22.02 -25.50
CA GLN A 497 -9.81 21.86 -26.96
C GLN A 497 -10.86 20.91 -27.52
N VAL A 498 -11.16 19.81 -26.82
CA VAL A 498 -12.24 18.90 -27.18
C VAL A 498 -13.59 19.62 -27.16
N ALA A 499 -13.87 20.41 -26.11
CA ALA A 499 -15.11 21.18 -26.01
C ALA A 499 -15.28 22.21 -27.14
N ARG A 500 -14.16 22.72 -27.70
CA ARG A 500 -14.13 23.60 -28.89
C ARG A 500 -14.23 22.85 -30.22
N GLY A 501 -14.36 21.53 -30.21
CA GLY A 501 -14.36 20.68 -31.41
C GLY A 501 -12.98 20.36 -31.98
N ASN A 502 -11.90 20.82 -31.35
CA ASN A 502 -10.51 20.56 -31.76
C ASN A 502 -10.01 19.21 -31.21
N THR A 503 -10.75 18.12 -31.48
CA THR A 503 -10.51 16.78 -30.92
C THR A 503 -9.09 16.27 -31.12
N LYS A 504 -8.49 16.51 -32.30
CA LYS A 504 -7.10 16.11 -32.59
C LYS A 504 -6.12 16.78 -31.61
N ARG A 505 -6.30 18.08 -31.37
CA ARG A 505 -5.44 18.83 -30.44
C ARG A 505 -5.66 18.39 -29.00
N GLY A 506 -6.91 18.10 -28.63
CA GLY A 506 -7.24 17.55 -27.32
C GLY A 506 -6.52 16.23 -27.04
N ARG A 507 -6.58 15.30 -28.00
CA ARG A 507 -5.88 14.01 -27.96
C ARG A 507 -4.37 14.17 -27.77
N GLU A 508 -3.72 15.02 -28.57
CA GLU A 508 -2.28 15.31 -28.45
C GLU A 508 -1.89 15.81 -27.04
N LEU A 509 -2.74 16.63 -26.43
CA LEU A 509 -2.49 17.17 -25.09
C LEU A 509 -2.62 16.09 -24.01
N PHE A 510 -3.63 15.22 -24.10
CA PHE A 510 -3.75 14.07 -23.20
C PHE A 510 -2.58 13.09 -23.35
N GLU A 511 -2.15 12.79 -24.58
CA GLU A 511 -1.00 11.93 -24.85
C GLU A 511 0.29 12.51 -24.26
N LYS A 512 0.49 13.83 -24.33
CA LYS A 512 1.63 14.50 -23.67
C LYS A 512 1.56 14.40 -22.15
N ALA A 513 0.36 14.51 -21.56
CA ALA A 513 0.18 14.31 -20.12
C ALA A 513 0.57 12.88 -19.71
N LEU A 514 0.14 11.88 -20.50
CA LEU A 514 0.49 10.47 -20.26
C LEU A 514 1.97 10.15 -20.52
N ALA A 515 2.63 10.88 -21.41
CA ALA A 515 4.08 10.75 -21.58
C ALA A 515 4.86 11.18 -20.31
N ARG A 516 4.28 12.08 -19.48
CA ARG A 516 4.87 12.51 -18.20
C ARG A 516 4.44 11.62 -17.04
N ASN A 517 3.15 11.29 -16.96
CA ASN A 517 2.59 10.38 -15.98
C ASN A 517 1.65 9.39 -16.69
N PRO A 518 2.12 8.17 -17.00
CA PRO A 518 1.34 7.19 -17.74
C PRO A 518 0.01 6.84 -17.08
N GLN A 519 -0.12 6.99 -15.77
CA GLN A 519 -1.30 6.61 -14.99
C GLN A 519 -2.15 7.81 -14.55
N PHE A 520 -1.98 8.96 -15.22
CA PHE A 520 -2.77 10.15 -14.93
C PHE A 520 -4.24 9.97 -15.34
N ASP A 521 -5.08 9.71 -14.35
CA ASP A 521 -6.52 9.45 -14.42
C ASP A 521 -7.28 10.36 -15.40
N ARG A 522 -7.11 11.68 -15.29
CA ARG A 522 -7.85 12.67 -16.08
C ARG A 522 -7.51 12.59 -17.56
N ALA A 523 -6.25 12.32 -17.91
CA ALA A 523 -5.85 12.14 -19.31
C ALA A 523 -6.36 10.81 -19.87
N LEU A 524 -6.33 9.73 -19.07
CA LEU A 524 -6.89 8.43 -19.44
C LEU A 524 -8.41 8.53 -19.70
N ILE A 525 -9.16 9.18 -18.80
CA ILE A 525 -10.60 9.43 -18.94
C ILE A 525 -10.87 10.31 -20.17
N GLY A 526 -10.05 11.33 -20.42
CA GLY A 526 -10.16 12.18 -21.60
C GLY A 526 -10.00 11.38 -22.91
N LEU A 527 -8.96 10.55 -23.02
CA LEU A 527 -8.74 9.69 -24.18
C LEU A 527 -9.82 8.62 -24.33
N GLY A 528 -10.28 8.01 -23.23
CA GLY A 528 -11.35 7.04 -23.23
C GLY A 528 -12.69 7.64 -23.68
N SER A 529 -13.01 8.85 -23.22
CA SER A 529 -14.19 9.58 -23.66
C SER A 529 -14.15 9.91 -25.16
N LEU A 530 -12.97 10.28 -25.68
CA LEU A 530 -12.77 10.47 -27.13
C LEU A 530 -12.91 9.16 -27.92
N ALA A 531 -12.33 8.07 -27.42
CA ALA A 531 -12.45 6.75 -28.06
C ALA A 531 -13.92 6.30 -28.13
N LEU A 532 -14.68 6.53 -27.06
CA LEU A 532 -16.11 6.23 -27.02
C LEU A 532 -16.90 7.07 -28.03
N ALA A 533 -16.64 8.38 -28.11
CA ALA A 533 -17.28 9.26 -29.09
C ALA A 533 -16.97 8.87 -30.56
N GLU A 534 -15.85 8.21 -30.80
CA GLU A 534 -15.45 7.67 -32.11
C GLU A 534 -15.98 6.23 -32.36
N GLY A 535 -16.80 5.68 -31.46
CA GLY A 535 -17.34 4.32 -31.55
C GLY A 535 -16.33 3.21 -31.21
N ARG A 536 -15.19 3.55 -30.62
CA ARG A 536 -14.11 2.62 -30.25
C ARG A 536 -14.26 2.16 -28.80
N ALA A 537 -15.39 1.51 -28.51
CA ALA A 537 -15.81 1.15 -27.16
C ALA A 537 -14.82 0.23 -26.42
N VAL A 538 -14.19 -0.72 -27.12
CA VAL A 538 -13.16 -1.60 -26.51
C VAL A 538 -11.99 -0.78 -25.96
N GLN A 539 -11.47 0.17 -26.75
CA GLN A 539 -10.38 1.03 -26.31
C GLN A 539 -10.80 1.98 -25.18
N ALA A 540 -12.05 2.46 -25.18
CA ALA A 540 -12.57 3.24 -24.06
C ALA A 540 -12.56 2.42 -22.75
N GLY A 541 -12.93 1.15 -22.82
CA GLY A 541 -12.84 0.20 -21.71
C GLY A 541 -11.41 -0.04 -21.22
N GLU A 542 -10.43 -0.13 -22.12
CA GLU A 542 -9.01 -0.24 -21.76
C GLU A 542 -8.50 0.99 -20.99
N PHE A 543 -8.90 2.21 -21.39
CA PHE A 543 -8.54 3.41 -20.63
C PHE A 543 -9.21 3.45 -19.25
N ALA A 544 -10.49 3.05 -19.16
CA ALA A 544 -11.21 2.99 -17.89
C ALA A 544 -10.60 1.94 -16.94
N SER A 545 -10.26 0.76 -17.43
CA SER A 545 -9.67 -0.32 -16.62
C SER A 545 -8.30 0.07 -16.06
N ARG A 546 -7.51 0.85 -16.80
CA ARG A 546 -6.22 1.39 -16.31
C ARG A 546 -6.37 2.31 -15.11
N VAL A 547 -7.45 3.10 -15.06
CA VAL A 547 -7.78 3.96 -13.90
C VAL A 547 -8.26 3.08 -12.74
N LEU A 548 -9.19 2.16 -13.02
CA LEU A 548 -9.79 1.27 -12.00
C LEU A 548 -8.83 0.24 -11.40
N TYR A 549 -7.69 0.00 -12.05
CA TYR A 549 -6.61 -0.79 -11.48
C TYR A 549 -5.88 -0.04 -10.36
N ALA A 550 -5.69 1.27 -10.53
CA ALA A 550 -5.03 2.12 -9.53
C ALA A 550 -6.01 2.53 -8.42
N ASP A 551 -7.21 2.99 -8.80
CA ASP A 551 -8.29 3.39 -7.91
C ASP A 551 -9.59 2.63 -8.28
N PRO A 552 -9.85 1.50 -7.61
CA PRO A 552 -11.04 0.69 -7.83
C PRO A 552 -12.36 1.42 -7.59
N ALA A 553 -12.38 2.53 -6.84
CA ALA A 553 -13.59 3.28 -6.50
C ALA A 553 -13.78 4.54 -7.37
N HIS A 554 -13.00 4.70 -8.45
CA HIS A 554 -13.06 5.91 -9.27
C HIS A 554 -14.39 6.04 -10.03
N ALA A 555 -15.27 6.92 -9.56
CA ALA A 555 -16.64 7.10 -10.08
C ALA A 555 -16.70 7.37 -11.61
N THR A 556 -15.93 8.36 -12.10
CA THR A 556 -15.93 8.71 -13.53
C THR A 556 -15.38 7.59 -14.43
N ALA A 557 -14.39 6.83 -13.97
CA ALA A 557 -13.87 5.70 -14.72
C ALA A 557 -14.90 4.56 -14.79
N HIS A 558 -15.64 4.31 -13.71
CA HIS A 558 -16.79 3.41 -13.74
C HIS A 558 -17.88 3.88 -14.72
N ASN A 559 -18.22 5.16 -14.75
CA ASN A 559 -19.19 5.68 -15.73
C ASN A 559 -18.70 5.46 -17.18
N LEU A 560 -17.43 5.80 -17.45
CA LEU A 560 -16.81 5.57 -18.76
C LEU A 560 -16.85 4.08 -19.14
N TYR A 561 -16.54 3.18 -18.21
CA TYR A 561 -16.53 1.76 -18.48
C TYR A 561 -17.94 1.22 -18.73
N GLY A 562 -18.91 1.65 -17.93
CA GLY A 562 -20.31 1.28 -18.11
C GLY A 562 -20.87 1.72 -19.46
N ARG A 563 -20.56 2.95 -19.91
CA ARG A 563 -20.93 3.43 -21.25
C ARG A 563 -20.20 2.67 -22.37
N ALA A 564 -18.94 2.28 -22.16
CA ALA A 564 -18.23 1.43 -23.11
C ALA A 564 -18.85 0.03 -23.24
N PHE A 565 -19.36 -0.55 -22.15
CA PHE A 565 -20.12 -1.80 -22.19
C PHE A 565 -21.50 -1.64 -22.85
N GLU A 566 -22.18 -0.52 -22.62
CA GLU A 566 -23.45 -0.18 -23.28
C GLU A 566 -23.30 -0.15 -24.81
N ASP A 567 -22.25 0.50 -25.33
CA ASP A 567 -21.95 0.54 -26.77
C ASP A 567 -21.64 -0.85 -27.34
N GLN A 568 -21.06 -1.74 -26.53
CA GLN A 568 -20.81 -3.14 -26.87
C GLN A 568 -22.03 -4.06 -26.71
N LYS A 569 -23.19 -3.53 -26.29
CA LYS A 569 -24.42 -4.30 -25.98
C LYS A 569 -24.27 -5.30 -24.84
N LYS A 570 -23.32 -5.07 -23.94
CA LYS A 570 -23.09 -5.81 -22.71
C LYS A 570 -23.81 -5.10 -21.55
N LEU A 571 -25.13 -5.27 -21.50
CA LEU A 571 -26.00 -4.44 -20.65
C LEU A 571 -25.83 -4.74 -19.16
N GLU A 572 -25.59 -5.99 -18.80
CA GLU A 572 -25.35 -6.41 -17.42
C GLU A 572 -24.09 -5.75 -16.84
N GLU A 573 -22.97 -5.80 -17.56
CA GLU A 573 -21.72 -5.14 -17.17
C GLU A 573 -21.85 -3.61 -17.17
N ALA A 574 -22.61 -3.06 -18.13
CA ALA A 574 -22.91 -1.64 -18.18
C ALA A 574 -23.65 -1.18 -16.92
N LEU A 575 -24.71 -1.88 -16.52
CA LEU A 575 -25.49 -1.57 -15.32
C LEU A 575 -24.61 -1.62 -14.07
N ARG A 576 -23.82 -2.68 -13.89
CA ARG A 576 -22.93 -2.84 -12.74
C ARG A 576 -21.99 -1.64 -12.57
N HIS A 577 -21.31 -1.23 -13.64
CA HIS A 577 -20.39 -0.10 -13.55
C HIS A 577 -21.09 1.25 -13.40
N LEU A 578 -22.27 1.45 -14.00
CA LEU A 578 -23.04 2.68 -13.81
C LEU A 578 -23.62 2.80 -12.39
N GLU A 579 -23.96 1.69 -11.74
CA GLU A 579 -24.36 1.65 -10.34
C GLU A 579 -23.19 2.00 -9.41
N LEU A 580 -22.00 1.47 -9.67
CA LEU A 580 -20.79 1.86 -8.94
C LEU A 580 -20.44 3.34 -9.13
N ALA A 581 -20.55 3.87 -10.36
CA ALA A 581 -20.32 5.29 -10.62
C ALA A 581 -21.24 6.18 -9.78
N LEU A 582 -22.55 5.88 -9.77
CA LEU A 582 -23.53 6.61 -8.97
C LEU A 582 -23.33 6.41 -7.46
N ARG A 583 -22.86 5.23 -7.03
CA ARG A 583 -22.55 4.96 -5.62
C ARG A 583 -21.42 5.84 -5.11
N PHE A 584 -20.33 5.96 -5.87
CA PHE A 584 -19.14 6.69 -5.45
C PHE A 584 -19.25 8.20 -5.66
N ASP A 585 -20.09 8.65 -6.60
CA ASP A 585 -20.46 10.07 -6.73
C ASP A 585 -21.96 10.22 -7.03
N PRO A 586 -22.80 10.23 -5.99
CA PRO A 586 -24.25 10.39 -6.14
C PRO A 586 -24.66 11.81 -6.54
N ALA A 587 -23.74 12.79 -6.46
CA ALA A 587 -24.02 14.19 -6.76
C ALA A 587 -23.93 14.48 -8.26
N GLU A 588 -23.23 13.67 -9.05
CA GLU A 588 -23.08 13.84 -10.51
C GLU A 588 -24.35 13.39 -11.27
N PRO A 589 -25.16 14.34 -11.79
CA PRO A 589 -26.44 13.99 -12.40
C PRO A 589 -26.30 13.18 -13.70
N ALA A 590 -25.15 13.23 -14.37
CA ALA A 590 -24.88 12.41 -15.54
C ALA A 590 -24.93 10.91 -15.22
N PHE A 591 -24.46 10.49 -14.05
CA PHE A 591 -24.38 9.08 -13.70
C PHE A 591 -25.77 8.47 -13.53
N ALA A 592 -26.70 9.19 -12.89
CA ALA A 592 -28.10 8.77 -12.80
C ALA A 592 -28.77 8.69 -14.19
N ARG A 593 -28.53 9.67 -15.07
CA ARG A 593 -29.08 9.68 -16.43
C ARG A 593 -28.59 8.51 -17.27
N ASP A 594 -27.30 8.21 -17.22
CA ASP A 594 -26.71 7.08 -17.95
C ASP A 594 -27.23 5.74 -17.42
N LEU A 595 -27.32 5.58 -16.10
CA LEU A 595 -27.89 4.38 -15.49
C LEU A 595 -29.35 4.15 -15.91
N GLU A 596 -30.18 5.20 -15.86
CA GLU A 596 -31.58 5.10 -16.31
C GLU A 596 -31.69 4.77 -17.80
N ARG A 597 -30.81 5.31 -18.65
CA ARG A 597 -30.80 5.01 -20.08
C ARG A 597 -30.59 3.51 -20.32
N VAL A 598 -29.60 2.91 -19.67
CA VAL A 598 -29.30 1.47 -19.80
C VAL A 598 -30.42 0.62 -19.21
N ARG A 599 -30.99 1.00 -18.05
CA ARG A 599 -32.13 0.29 -17.43
C ARG A 599 -33.36 0.22 -18.34
N ARG A 600 -33.59 1.23 -19.17
CA ARG A 600 -34.71 1.26 -20.14
C ARG A 600 -34.42 0.46 -21.41
N ALA A 601 -33.15 0.17 -21.69
CA ALA A 601 -32.72 -0.57 -22.88
C ALA A 601 -32.66 -2.09 -22.65
N ARG A 602 -32.64 -2.52 -21.38
CA ARG A 602 -32.79 -3.92 -20.93
C ARG A 602 -34.26 -4.30 -20.90
#